data_AF-A0ABC8QUI1-F1
#
_entry.id   AF-A0ABC8QUI1-F1
#
_cell.length_a   1.000
_cell.length_b   1.000
_cell.length_c   1.000
_cell.angle_alpha   90.00
_cell.angle_beta   90.00
_cell.angle_gamma   90.00
#
_symmetry.space_group_name_H-M   'P 1'
#
loop_
_entity.id
_entity.type
_entity.pdbx_description
1 polymer ?
#
loop_
_entity_poly.entity_id
_entity_poly.type
_entity_poly.pdbx_seq_one_letter_code
_entity_poly.pdbx_strand_id
1 'polypeptide(L)'
;MSCCRPKCRGGGRSSARETIGRVAARGVAKKILKQFSGTEVLAYVSKVHKVELSVNVVDYETLTLDEIESNIVRCPNPEYVEKMIAAIDVVRVRGDSVGVVVRCIVRNVLRGLGSPVLDKFEAELAKAAMSLPATKGFKFGSGFAVTFMTGSGHNDEFFMDERG
;
A
#
# COMPACT_ATOMS: atom_id res chain seq x y z
N MET A 1 27.37 24.83 20.86
CA MET A 1 27.36 25.16 19.42
C MET A 1 25.93 25.07 18.89
N SER A 2 25.23 26.20 18.93
CA SER A 2 23.89 26.41 18.41
C SER A 2 23.96 26.44 16.88
N CYS A 3 23.42 25.42 16.21
CA CYS A 3 23.27 25.45 14.76
C CYS A 3 21.96 26.17 14.42
N CYS A 4 22.02 27.50 14.39
CA CYS A 4 21.08 28.31 13.61
C CYS A 4 21.18 27.91 12.14
N ARG A 5 20.42 26.90 11.69
CA ARG A 5 20.31 26.62 10.26
C ARG A 5 19.38 27.66 9.60
N PRO A 6 19.77 28.24 8.46
CA PRO A 6 18.89 29.09 7.70
C PRO A 6 17.66 28.26 7.28
N LYS A 7 16.47 28.81 7.51
CA LYS A 7 15.18 28.25 7.13
C LYS A 7 15.26 27.80 5.65
N CYS A 8 15.30 26.49 5.38
CA CYS A 8 15.29 25.95 4.02
C CYS A 8 13.96 26.29 3.34
N ARG A 9 13.85 27.48 2.73
CA ARG A 9 12.65 27.98 2.03
C ARG A 9 12.34 27.20 0.74
N GLY A 10 13.26 26.33 0.30
CA GLY A 10 13.18 25.59 -0.97
C GLY A 10 12.47 24.22 -0.94
N GLY A 11 12.03 23.73 0.22
CA GLY A 11 11.41 22.40 0.32
C GLY A 11 9.94 22.31 -0.12
N GLY A 12 9.33 23.41 -0.57
CA GLY A 12 7.88 23.51 -0.79
C GLY A 12 7.31 22.48 -1.78
N ARG A 13 8.08 22.13 -2.81
CA ARG A 13 7.70 21.12 -3.83
C ARG A 13 7.92 19.67 -3.37
N SER A 14 8.75 19.43 -2.37
CA SER A 14 9.09 18.09 -1.86
C SER A 14 8.19 17.64 -0.70
N SER A 15 7.09 18.35 -0.46
CA SER A 15 6.17 18.06 0.64
C SER A 15 5.08 17.06 0.23
N ALA A 16 4.47 16.40 1.20
CA ALA A 16 3.29 15.56 0.99
C ALA A 16 2.14 16.29 0.24
N ARG A 17 2.15 17.63 0.17
CA ARG A 17 1.19 18.42 -0.62
C ARG A 17 1.29 18.18 -2.12
N GLU A 18 2.44 17.72 -2.63
CA GLU A 18 2.59 17.32 -4.04
C GLU A 18 1.61 16.20 -4.41
N THR A 19 1.30 15.32 -3.45
CA THR A 19 0.43 14.16 -3.70
C THR A 19 -1.02 14.54 -4.02
N ILE A 20 -1.47 15.77 -3.73
CA ILE A 20 -2.83 16.24 -4.03
C ILE A 20 -3.13 16.13 -5.54
N GLY A 21 -2.18 16.52 -6.40
CA GLY A 21 -2.34 16.40 -7.85
C GLY A 21 -2.49 14.95 -8.30
N ARG A 22 -1.74 14.04 -7.66
CA ARG A 22 -1.82 12.59 -7.93
C ARG A 22 -3.16 12.00 -7.47
N VAL A 23 -3.69 12.47 -6.34
CA VAL A 23 -5.01 12.05 -5.85
C VAL A 23 -6.13 12.54 -6.77
N ALA A 24 -6.04 13.75 -7.32
CA ALA A 24 -6.98 14.23 -8.33
C ALA A 24 -6.95 13.37 -9.60
N ALA A 25 -5.75 13.06 -10.12
CA ALA A 25 -5.58 12.17 -11.26
C ALA A 25 -6.12 10.74 -10.97
N ARG A 26 -5.92 10.23 -9.75
CA ARG A 26 -6.50 8.95 -9.31
C ARG A 26 -8.02 8.92 -9.43
N GLY A 27 -8.71 10.01 -9.11
CA GLY A 27 -10.18 10.08 -9.20
C GLY A 27 -10.69 9.78 -10.62
N VAL A 28 -10.03 10.36 -11.62
CA VAL A 28 -10.33 10.11 -13.05
C VAL A 28 -9.96 8.67 -13.44
N ALA A 29 -8.74 8.23 -13.09
CA ALA A 29 -8.28 6.88 -13.41
C ALA A 29 -9.17 5.79 -12.79
N LYS A 30 -9.59 5.94 -11.53
CA LYS A 30 -10.49 5.00 -10.83
C LYS A 30 -11.84 4.88 -11.55
N LYS A 31 -12.39 5.99 -12.05
CA LYS A 31 -13.66 5.98 -12.79
C LYS A 31 -13.52 5.23 -14.12
N ILE A 32 -12.44 5.49 -14.86
CA ILE A 32 -12.14 4.81 -16.12
C ILE A 32 -11.98 3.31 -15.87
N LEU A 33 -11.12 2.90 -14.95
CA LEU A 33 -10.87 1.49 -14.64
C LEU A 33 -12.15 0.75 -14.20
N LYS A 34 -13.02 1.41 -13.42
CA LYS A 34 -14.31 0.84 -13.03
C LYS A 34 -15.24 0.64 -14.23
N GLN A 35 -15.22 1.54 -15.22
CA GLN A 35 -16.06 1.43 -16.42
C GLN A 35 -15.56 0.37 -17.41
N PHE A 36 -14.24 0.21 -17.57
CA PHE A 36 -13.67 -0.70 -18.57
C PHE A 36 -13.59 -2.15 -18.10
N SER A 37 -13.13 -2.38 -16.88
CA SER A 37 -12.81 -3.73 -16.38
C SER A 37 -13.44 -4.05 -15.03
N GLY A 38 -14.22 -3.13 -14.46
CA GLY A 38 -14.75 -3.27 -13.10
C GLY A 38 -13.64 -3.38 -12.05
N THR A 39 -12.45 -2.85 -12.34
CA THR A 39 -11.29 -2.97 -11.46
C THR A 39 -11.48 -2.12 -10.21
N GLU A 40 -11.29 -2.74 -9.05
CA GLU A 40 -11.38 -2.07 -7.76
C GLU A 40 -10.02 -2.02 -7.07
N VAL A 41 -9.64 -0.82 -6.62
CA VAL A 41 -8.37 -0.58 -5.92
C VAL A 41 -8.68 -0.17 -4.47
N LEU A 42 -8.31 -1.04 -3.55
CA LEU A 42 -8.45 -0.88 -2.10
C LEU A 42 -7.07 -0.72 -1.47
N ALA A 43 -6.94 0.06 -0.40
CA ALA A 43 -5.69 0.20 0.32
C ALA A 43 -5.95 0.42 1.81
N TYR A 44 -5.23 -0.31 2.66
CA TYR A 44 -5.36 -0.26 4.11
C TYR A 44 -4.00 -0.38 4.80
N VAL A 45 -3.93 0.00 6.07
CA VAL A 45 -2.69 -0.08 6.85
C VAL A 45 -2.52 -1.48 7.42
N SER A 46 -1.42 -2.17 7.07
CA SER A 46 -1.14 -3.53 7.53
C SER A 46 -0.20 -3.58 8.73
N LYS A 47 0.59 -2.53 8.96
CA LYS A 47 1.52 -2.46 10.10
C LYS A 47 1.72 -1.03 10.55
N VAL A 48 1.74 -0.82 11.86
CA VAL A 48 2.15 0.43 12.50
C VAL A 48 3.16 0.09 13.57
N HIS A 49 4.39 0.61 13.43
CA HIS A 49 5.48 0.33 14.37
C HIS A 49 5.68 -1.20 14.62
N LYS A 50 5.34 -1.69 15.82
CA LYS A 50 5.46 -3.11 16.24
C LYS A 50 4.17 -3.91 16.07
N VAL A 51 3.04 -3.24 15.80
CA VAL A 51 1.73 -3.89 15.64
C VAL A 51 1.55 -4.23 14.17
N GLU A 52 1.49 -5.51 13.84
CA GLU A 52 1.34 -6.03 12.48
C GLU A 52 0.08 -6.89 12.39
N LEU A 53 -0.72 -6.67 11.35
CA LEU A 53 -1.84 -7.55 11.04
C LEU A 53 -1.32 -8.85 10.46
N SER A 54 -1.79 -9.97 11.02
CA SER A 54 -1.51 -11.29 10.48
C SER A 54 -2.17 -11.48 9.12
N VAL A 55 -1.48 -12.16 8.20
CA VAL A 55 -1.86 -12.30 6.78
C VAL A 55 -3.21 -13.02 6.59
N ASN A 56 -3.67 -13.80 7.57
CA ASN A 56 -4.90 -14.60 7.51
C ASN A 56 -6.13 -13.92 8.15
N VAL A 57 -5.97 -12.70 8.66
CA VAL A 57 -7.05 -12.00 9.40
C VAL A 57 -7.95 -11.21 8.46
N VAL A 58 -7.45 -10.85 7.28
CA VAL A 58 -8.19 -10.06 6.29
C VAL A 58 -8.43 -10.92 5.07
N ASP A 59 -9.70 -11.19 4.81
CA ASP A 59 -10.10 -11.78 3.54
C ASP A 59 -10.08 -10.70 2.45
N TYR A 60 -9.27 -10.96 1.42
CA TYR A 60 -9.04 -10.02 0.33
C TYR A 60 -10.20 -9.93 -0.64
N GLU A 61 -11.18 -10.84 -0.62
CA GLU A 61 -12.34 -10.81 -1.51
C GLU A 61 -13.52 -10.06 -0.89
N THR A 62 -13.74 -10.22 0.41
CA THR A 62 -14.88 -9.61 1.11
C THR A 62 -14.62 -8.19 1.62
N LEU A 63 -13.36 -7.77 1.73
CA LEU A 63 -12.99 -6.44 2.23
C LEU A 63 -13.72 -5.31 1.47
N THR A 64 -14.36 -4.39 2.20
CA THR A 64 -15.09 -3.25 1.63
C THR A 64 -14.39 -1.91 1.88
N LEU A 65 -14.71 -0.89 1.09
CA LEU A 65 -14.21 0.47 1.30
C LEU A 65 -14.71 1.08 2.61
N ASP A 66 -15.96 0.78 2.98
CA ASP A 66 -16.59 1.36 4.17
C ASP A 66 -15.91 0.87 5.45
N GLU A 67 -15.51 -0.41 5.50
CA GLU A 67 -14.73 -0.96 6.61
C GLU A 67 -13.36 -0.28 6.74
N ILE A 68 -12.70 0.00 5.62
CA ILE A 68 -11.41 0.69 5.61
C ILE A 68 -11.56 2.15 6.04
N GLU A 69 -12.61 2.85 5.60
CA GLU A 69 -12.82 4.26 5.91
C GLU A 69 -13.49 4.50 7.27
N SER A 70 -13.98 3.44 7.92
CA SER A 70 -14.64 3.50 9.24
C SER A 70 -13.79 4.09 10.36
N ASN A 71 -12.46 4.04 10.24
CA ASN A 71 -11.55 4.43 11.31
C ASN A 71 -10.36 5.26 10.82
N ILE A 72 -9.72 5.96 11.78
CA ILE A 72 -8.63 6.89 11.51
C ILE A 72 -7.35 6.20 10.99
N VAL A 73 -7.11 4.96 11.40
CA VAL A 73 -5.92 4.19 11.02
C VAL A 73 -6.09 3.52 9.65
N ARG A 74 -7.32 3.47 9.13
CA ARG A 74 -7.70 2.78 7.89
C ARG A 74 -7.30 1.31 7.89
N CYS A 75 -7.65 0.62 8.98
CA CYS A 75 -7.40 -0.80 9.18
C CYS A 75 -8.75 -1.53 9.27
N PRO A 76 -8.97 -2.65 8.55
CA PRO A 76 -10.27 -3.32 8.57
C PRO A 76 -10.61 -4.05 9.88
N ASN A 77 -9.62 -4.36 10.72
CA ASN A 77 -9.85 -5.09 11.96
C ASN A 77 -9.87 -4.16 13.19
N PRO A 78 -11.00 -4.06 13.92
CA PRO A 78 -11.14 -3.13 15.05
C PRO A 78 -10.21 -3.44 16.22
N GLU A 79 -9.88 -4.71 16.51
CA GLU A 79 -8.97 -5.07 17.60
C GLU A 79 -7.55 -4.55 17.37
N TYR A 80 -7.12 -4.54 16.11
CA TYR A 80 -5.82 -4.01 15.73
C TYR A 80 -5.83 -2.49 15.67
N VAL A 81 -6.97 -1.87 15.35
CA VAL A 81 -7.12 -0.41 15.34
C VAL A 81 -6.77 0.17 16.71
N GLU A 82 -7.34 -0.37 17.80
CA GLU A 82 -7.06 0.12 19.16
C GLU A 82 -5.57 0.00 19.52
N LYS A 83 -4.96 -1.17 19.24
CA LYS A 83 -3.54 -1.42 19.47
C LYS A 83 -2.65 -0.46 18.68
N MET A 84 -3.01 -0.19 17.43
CA MET A 84 -2.28 0.75 16.56
C MET A 84 -2.40 2.19 17.05
N ILE A 85 -3.61 2.62 17.46
CA ILE A 85 -3.82 3.96 18.03
C ILE A 85 -2.97 4.14 19.28
N ALA A 86 -3.01 3.16 20.20
CA ALA A 86 -2.19 3.20 21.41
C ALA A 86 -0.68 3.26 21.10
N ALA A 87 -0.21 2.50 20.10
CA ALA A 87 1.19 2.54 19.68
C ALA A 87 1.59 3.90 19.10
N ILE A 88 0.71 4.55 18.32
CA ILE A 88 0.92 5.89 17.78
C ILE A 88 0.97 6.92 18.92
N ASP A 89 0.05 6.81 19.88
CA ASP A 89 -0.04 7.74 21.01
C ASP A 89 1.20 7.70 21.90
N VAL A 90 1.71 6.52 22.22
CA VAL A 90 2.94 6.38 23.02
C VAL A 90 4.12 7.10 22.36
N VAL A 91 4.24 6.99 21.04
CA VAL A 91 5.35 7.60 20.31
C VAL A 91 5.12 9.12 20.15
N ARG A 92 3.87 9.53 19.95
CA ARG A 92 3.45 10.94 19.91
C ARG A 92 3.76 11.68 21.20
N VAL A 93 3.48 11.08 22.38
CA VAL A 93 3.80 11.68 23.68
C VAL A 93 5.32 11.87 23.85
N ARG A 94 6.12 10.99 23.27
CA ARG A 94 7.59 11.10 23.28
C ARG A 94 8.14 12.11 22.27
N GLY A 95 7.30 12.72 21.44
CA GLY A 95 7.70 13.67 20.40
C GLY A 95 8.45 13.03 19.23
N ASP A 96 8.25 11.73 19.00
CA ASP A 96 8.90 10.98 17.93
C ASP A 96 7.88 10.57 16.85
N SER A 97 8.34 9.95 15.76
CA SER A 97 7.53 9.55 14.61
C SER A 97 7.54 8.03 14.40
N VAL A 98 6.46 7.51 13.80
CA VAL A 98 6.34 6.08 13.49
C VAL A 98 6.25 5.84 11.98
N GLY A 99 6.90 4.76 11.54
CA GLY A 99 6.70 4.21 10.20
C GLY A 99 5.49 3.27 10.15
N VAL A 100 4.95 3.11 8.95
CA VAL A 100 3.82 2.23 8.66
C VAL A 100 4.06 1.41 7.40
N VAL A 101 3.31 0.33 7.24
CA VAL A 101 3.21 -0.43 5.98
C VAL A 101 1.77 -0.34 5.51
N VAL A 102 1.59 0.10 4.26
CA VAL A 102 0.30 0.15 3.57
C VAL A 102 0.25 -1.00 2.59
N ARG A 103 -0.86 -1.75 2.60
CA ARG A 103 -1.14 -2.80 1.63
C ARG A 103 -2.22 -2.31 0.67
N CYS A 104 -1.96 -2.49 -0.62
CA CYS A 104 -2.92 -2.21 -1.68
C CYS A 104 -3.39 -3.53 -2.29
N ILE A 105 -4.69 -3.66 -2.48
CA ILE A 105 -5.34 -4.79 -3.15
C ILE A 105 -5.99 -4.24 -4.42
N VAL A 106 -5.76 -4.93 -5.53
CA VAL A 106 -6.41 -4.61 -6.80
C VAL A 106 -7.18 -5.84 -7.27
N ARG A 107 -8.51 -5.71 -7.37
CA ARG A 107 -9.41 -6.77 -7.83
C ARG A 107 -9.80 -6.55 -9.28
N ASN A 108 -10.16 -7.63 -9.99
CA ASN A 108 -10.61 -7.59 -11.38
C ASN A 108 -9.64 -6.83 -12.31
N VAL A 109 -8.35 -7.12 -12.19
CA VAL A 109 -7.33 -6.53 -13.07
C VAL A 109 -7.40 -7.21 -14.45
N LEU A 110 -7.31 -6.42 -15.51
CA LEU A 110 -7.24 -6.97 -16.86
C LEU A 110 -5.97 -7.80 -17.03
N ARG A 111 -6.10 -9.00 -17.60
CA ARG A 111 -4.95 -9.87 -17.89
C ARG A 111 -4.09 -9.22 -18.99
N GLY A 112 -2.77 -9.38 -18.89
CA GLY A 112 -1.82 -8.89 -19.90
C GLY A 112 -1.41 -7.42 -19.79
N LEU A 113 -1.60 -6.79 -18.63
CA LEU A 113 -1.07 -5.44 -18.38
C LEU A 113 0.46 -5.44 -18.22
N GLY A 114 1.09 -4.39 -18.75
CA GLY A 114 2.55 -4.20 -18.72
C GLY A 114 3.21 -4.55 -20.06
N SER A 115 4.43 -4.04 -20.26
CA SER A 115 5.21 -4.33 -21.46
C SER A 115 6.52 -5.01 -21.08
N PRO A 116 6.81 -6.23 -21.58
CA PRO A 116 8.15 -6.79 -21.45
C PRO A 116 9.14 -5.94 -22.27
N VAL A 117 10.43 -5.81 -21.92
CA VAL A 117 11.21 -6.46 -20.83
C VAL A 117 11.47 -5.49 -19.66
N LEU A 118 11.47 -4.19 -19.93
CA LEU A 118 11.85 -3.13 -18.98
C LEU A 118 10.63 -2.56 -18.23
N ASP A 119 9.50 -2.39 -18.91
CA ASP A 119 8.29 -1.77 -18.36
C ASP A 119 7.27 -2.81 -17.91
N LYS A 120 7.77 -3.82 -17.17
CA LYS A 120 6.91 -4.82 -16.52
C LYS A 120 5.92 -4.10 -15.60
N PHE A 121 4.70 -4.61 -15.49
CA PHE A 121 3.67 -4.00 -14.67
C PHE A 121 4.13 -3.78 -13.21
N GLU A 122 4.80 -4.78 -12.63
CA GLU A 122 5.39 -4.69 -11.29
C GLU A 122 6.46 -3.59 -11.17
N ALA A 123 7.25 -3.37 -12.22
CA ALA A 123 8.30 -2.36 -12.26
C ALA A 123 7.70 -0.95 -12.31
N GLU A 124 6.66 -0.74 -13.13
CA GLU A 124 5.94 0.54 -13.20
C GLU A 124 5.19 0.84 -11.89
N LEU A 125 4.60 -0.18 -11.25
CA LEU A 125 4.02 -0.03 -9.92
C LEU A 125 5.07 0.34 -8.86
N ALA A 126 6.24 -0.31 -8.89
CA ALA A 126 7.33 -0.01 -7.97
C ALA A 126 7.83 1.43 -8.15
N LYS A 127 8.03 1.87 -9.40
CA LYS A 127 8.40 3.25 -9.74
C LYS A 127 7.37 4.26 -9.25
N ALA A 128 6.08 3.99 -9.49
CA ALA A 128 5.00 4.84 -9.01
C ALA A 128 4.98 4.93 -7.46
N ALA A 129 5.11 3.81 -6.76
CA ALA A 129 5.13 3.76 -5.30
C ALA A 129 6.36 4.45 -4.70
N MET A 130 7.54 4.23 -5.26
CA MET A 130 8.80 4.84 -4.82
C MET A 130 8.88 6.34 -5.14
N SER A 131 8.08 6.83 -6.09
CA SER A 131 7.96 8.26 -6.36
C SER A 131 7.23 9.03 -5.26
N LEU A 132 6.52 8.34 -4.36
CA LEU A 132 5.86 8.96 -3.22
C LEU A 132 6.88 9.37 -2.14
N PRO A 133 6.68 10.52 -1.48
CA PRO A 133 7.56 10.96 -0.41
C PRO A 133 7.48 9.99 0.78
N ALA A 134 8.60 9.82 1.48
CA ALA A 134 8.77 8.93 2.63
C ALA A 134 8.63 7.42 2.35
N THR A 135 8.36 6.98 1.12
CA THR A 135 8.43 5.56 0.75
C THR A 135 9.88 5.08 0.72
N LYS A 136 10.16 3.94 1.36
CA LYS A 136 11.50 3.34 1.43
C LYS A 136 11.58 1.93 0.83
N GLY A 137 10.44 1.33 0.50
CA GLY A 137 10.40 0.01 -0.10
C GLY A 137 9.04 -0.29 -0.70
N PHE A 138 9.05 -1.20 -1.66
CA PHE A 138 7.88 -1.73 -2.34
C PHE A 138 7.95 -3.26 -2.32
N LYS A 139 6.81 -3.92 -2.13
CA LYS A 139 6.68 -5.38 -2.13
C LYS A 139 5.49 -5.75 -2.98
N PHE A 140 5.65 -6.78 -3.81
CA PHE A 140 4.57 -7.35 -4.62
C PHE A 140 4.34 -8.80 -4.20
N GLY A 141 3.07 -9.22 -4.12
CA GLY A 141 2.68 -10.55 -3.65
C GLY A 141 3.28 -10.91 -2.28
N SER A 142 3.89 -12.09 -2.19
CA SER A 142 4.61 -12.59 -1.01
C SER A 142 5.86 -11.76 -0.65
N GLY A 143 6.33 -10.90 -1.55
CA GLY A 143 7.42 -9.95 -1.30
C GLY A 143 8.71 -10.63 -0.83
N PHE A 144 9.34 -10.07 0.21
CA PHE A 144 10.56 -10.64 0.78
C PHE A 144 10.35 -11.94 1.55
N ALA A 145 9.11 -12.38 1.81
CA ALA A 145 8.89 -13.68 2.45
C ALA A 145 9.28 -14.84 1.51
N VAL A 146 9.32 -14.60 0.19
CA VAL A 146 9.72 -15.60 -0.81
C VAL A 146 11.14 -16.10 -0.59
N THR A 147 12.03 -15.29 0.00
CA THR A 147 13.42 -15.73 0.26
C THR A 147 13.52 -16.88 1.26
N PHE A 148 12.45 -17.13 2.03
CA PHE A 148 12.37 -18.25 2.97
C PHE A 148 11.66 -19.48 2.38
N MET A 149 11.15 -19.41 1.16
CA MET A 149 10.37 -20.47 0.52
C MET A 149 11.19 -21.19 -0.54
N THR A 150 10.93 -22.48 -0.74
CA THR A 150 11.47 -23.24 -1.87
C THR A 150 10.66 -22.92 -3.13
N GLY A 151 11.26 -23.06 -4.32
CA GLY A 151 10.57 -22.80 -5.59
C GLY A 151 9.30 -23.63 -5.79
N SER A 152 9.25 -24.84 -5.21
CA SER A 152 8.07 -25.69 -5.19
C SER A 152 6.92 -25.16 -4.33
N GLY A 153 7.21 -24.44 -3.25
CA GLY A 153 6.20 -23.88 -2.35
C GLY A 153 5.76 -22.47 -2.70
N HIS A 154 6.47 -21.79 -3.61
CA HIS A 154 6.13 -20.44 -4.06
C HIS A 154 5.33 -20.43 -5.37
N ASN A 155 5.43 -21.46 -6.20
CA ASN A 155 4.77 -21.48 -7.49
C ASN A 155 3.26 -21.73 -7.30
N ASP A 156 2.43 -20.84 -7.84
CA ASP A 156 0.99 -21.07 -7.90
C ASP A 156 0.72 -22.13 -8.98
N GLU A 157 0.17 -23.28 -8.57
CA GLU A 157 -0.15 -24.36 -9.49
C GLU A 157 -1.23 -23.90 -10.48
N PHE A 158 -1.02 -24.18 -11.77
CA PHE A 158 -2.04 -23.97 -12.78
C PHE A 158 -3.08 -25.10 -12.68
N PHE A 159 -4.29 -24.75 -12.29
CA PHE A 159 -5.43 -25.66 -12.37
C PHE A 159 -6.20 -25.39 -13.66
N MET A 160 -6.55 -26.44 -14.40
CA MET A 160 -7.54 -26.33 -15.46
C MET A 160 -8.93 -26.39 -14.83
N ASP A 161 -9.71 -25.32 -15.02
CA ASP A 161 -11.15 -25.31 -14.75
C ASP A 161 -11.86 -26.02 -15.93
N GLU A 162 -13.15 -26.35 -15.79
CA GLU A 162 -13.98 -26.93 -16.87
C GLU A 162 -14.06 -26.04 -18.13
N ARG A 163 -13.52 -24.81 -18.06
CA ARG A 163 -13.48 -23.82 -19.13
C ARG A 163 -12.11 -23.64 -19.80
N GLY A 164 -11.10 -24.45 -19.43
CA GLY A 164 -9.75 -24.43 -20.00
C GLY A 164 -8.83 -23.46 -19.28
#